data_AF-A0A177WGZ0-F1
#
_entry.id   AF-A0A177WGZ0-F1
#
_cell.length_a   1.000
_cell.length_b   1.000
_cell.length_c   1.000
_cell.angle_alpha   90.00
_cell.angle_beta   90.00
_cell.angle_gamma   90.00
#
_symmetry.space_group_name_H-M   'P 1'
#
loop_
_entity.id
_entity.type
_entity.pdbx_description
1 polymer ?
#
loop_
_entity_poly.entity_id
_entity_poly.type
_entity_poly.pdbx_seq_one_letter_code
_entity_poly.pdbx_strand_id
1 'polypeptide(L)'
;MKLKLEKEHLTIIFLLVWSLQVEHQLEKEFVMDEFLTVRSSIQQLIGALRGKLAETDRELKISKESVDQIQTDHAKKQHQDDIDRMALQFEINEQNKHIAGIKEKYDSLDEAHRLLTASHNELANVSEDLSKKLQVERQKADHLEHTLQNSAIQHQAESELLSIIEDLRKEKCLVEEELQKVLKIQFNTNRSQEYQQEILKLKRQLADYGVQVQGLLDDKVGLNKNVEDLNAKLEQLKKDKIDSDASLYNAQHEIESLKEQLKLFSRNGEISLNDIEEALTMVRLKRERGLTLDFLIQLDTAAKDTKALQLLRVQFADCAQELEKSTKLLMIQESINRDLKVELAQFQKQFTCLKNEYELRLEEDSQLLDLRGQRIAALESQIKDIVYGVAKLPPGIDFPKQDDVSSFDSLVQGQTAIEINIDTGLFSKEGQQHLLQTLPVLQNVGDSITMFVAVDFFEFETEFSGLGLSWKPRFNHTMRWII
;
A
#
# COMPACT_ATOMS: atom_id res chain seq x y z
N MET A 1 -183.99 118.36 -45.99
CA MET A 1 -183.37 117.04 -46.26
C MET A 1 -181.95 117.02 -45.68
N LYS A 2 -181.90 117.28 -44.38
CA LYS A 2 -180.80 117.39 -43.41
C LYS A 2 -181.15 116.35 -42.32
N LEU A 3 -180.18 115.84 -41.54
CA LEU A 3 -180.34 114.95 -40.36
C LEU A 3 -180.28 113.39 -40.49
N LYS A 4 -179.62 112.75 -41.49
CA LYS A 4 -179.49 111.26 -41.44
C LYS A 4 -178.16 110.57 -41.75
N LEU A 5 -177.06 111.22 -42.15
CA LEU A 5 -175.76 110.51 -42.29
C LEU A 5 -174.55 111.18 -41.62
N GLU A 6 -174.75 112.26 -40.85
CA GLU A 6 -173.75 112.73 -39.86
C GLU A 6 -173.53 111.73 -38.71
N LYS A 7 -174.38 110.70 -38.55
CA LYS A 7 -174.23 109.65 -37.53
C LYS A 7 -173.29 108.51 -37.93
N GLU A 8 -173.16 108.19 -39.22
CA GLU A 8 -172.27 107.08 -39.64
C GLU A 8 -170.78 107.49 -39.58
N HIS A 9 -170.46 108.74 -39.92
CA HIS A 9 -169.10 109.27 -39.84
C HIS A 9 -168.57 109.42 -38.39
N LEU A 10 -169.44 109.68 -37.41
CA LEU A 10 -169.03 109.73 -35.99
C LEU A 10 -168.89 108.34 -35.36
N THR A 11 -169.64 107.34 -35.84
CA THR A 11 -169.57 105.97 -35.30
C THR A 11 -168.29 105.25 -35.75
N ILE A 12 -167.82 105.50 -36.99
CA ILE A 12 -166.56 104.94 -37.50
C ILE A 12 -165.35 105.54 -36.77
N ILE A 13 -165.36 106.84 -36.47
CA ILE A 13 -164.27 107.48 -35.72
C ILE A 13 -164.21 106.96 -34.26
N PHE A 14 -165.36 106.72 -33.62
CA PHE A 14 -165.38 106.18 -32.27
C PHE A 14 -164.88 104.72 -32.21
N LEU A 15 -165.17 103.91 -33.22
CA LEU A 15 -164.65 102.54 -33.33
C LEU A 15 -163.14 102.50 -33.60
N LEU A 16 -162.61 103.42 -34.41
CA LEU A 16 -161.16 103.54 -34.65
C LEU A 16 -160.39 104.01 -33.41
N VAL A 17 -160.92 104.97 -32.66
CA VAL A 17 -160.29 105.45 -31.42
C VAL A 17 -160.35 104.39 -30.33
N TRP A 18 -161.43 103.61 -30.24
CA TRP A 18 -161.50 102.51 -29.27
C TRP A 18 -160.55 101.37 -29.62
N SER A 19 -160.39 101.04 -30.91
CA SER A 19 -159.41 100.04 -31.37
C SER A 19 -157.97 100.44 -31.04
N LEU A 20 -157.58 101.69 -31.30
CA LEU A 20 -156.24 102.21 -31.02
C LEU A 20 -155.93 102.26 -29.51
N GLN A 21 -156.93 102.51 -28.66
CA GLN A 21 -156.74 102.55 -27.21
C GLN A 21 -156.55 101.14 -26.61
N VAL A 22 -157.15 100.11 -27.22
CA VAL A 22 -157.00 98.71 -26.77
C VAL A 22 -155.66 98.12 -27.22
N GLU A 23 -155.20 98.42 -28.44
CA GLU A 23 -153.86 98.00 -28.91
C GLU A 23 -152.73 98.57 -28.04
N HIS A 24 -152.81 99.85 -27.65
CA HIS A 24 -151.76 100.48 -26.84
C HIS A 24 -151.73 99.98 -25.37
N GLN A 25 -152.82 99.41 -24.85
CA GLN A 25 -152.83 98.76 -23.53
C GLN A 25 -152.22 97.36 -23.59
N LEU A 26 -152.49 96.60 -24.65
CA LEU A 26 -151.91 95.26 -24.86
C LEU A 26 -150.38 95.30 -25.10
N GLU A 27 -149.87 96.31 -25.81
CA GLU A 27 -148.41 96.47 -25.98
C GLU A 27 -147.68 96.80 -24.66
N LYS A 28 -148.30 97.54 -23.74
CA LYS A 28 -147.67 97.88 -22.45
C LYS A 28 -147.59 96.69 -21.49
N GLU A 29 -148.60 95.82 -21.46
CA GLU A 29 -148.54 94.60 -20.65
C GLU A 29 -147.52 93.60 -21.21
N PHE A 30 -147.37 93.49 -22.54
CA PHE A 30 -146.37 92.62 -23.15
C PHE A 30 -144.93 93.07 -22.85
N VAL A 31 -144.64 94.37 -22.92
CA VAL A 31 -143.30 94.92 -22.63
C VAL A 31 -142.93 94.80 -21.15
N MET A 32 -143.90 94.86 -20.23
CA MET A 32 -143.62 94.73 -18.79
C MET A 32 -143.31 93.29 -18.37
N ASP A 33 -143.94 92.31 -19.02
CA ASP A 33 -143.69 90.89 -18.77
C ASP A 33 -142.33 90.43 -19.34
N GLU A 34 -141.92 90.96 -20.48
CA GLU A 34 -140.55 90.81 -21.00
C GLU A 34 -139.49 91.43 -20.07
N PHE A 35 -139.77 92.58 -19.46
CA PHE A 35 -138.81 93.23 -18.55
C PHE A 35 -138.65 92.46 -17.22
N LEU A 36 -139.73 91.86 -16.71
CA LEU A 36 -139.71 91.04 -15.50
C LEU A 36 -139.00 89.70 -15.72
N THR A 37 -139.20 89.07 -16.88
CA THR A 37 -138.48 87.85 -17.26
C THR A 37 -136.98 88.11 -17.43
N VAL A 38 -136.58 89.19 -18.11
CA VAL A 38 -135.14 89.55 -18.24
C VAL A 38 -134.51 89.85 -16.89
N ARG A 39 -135.21 90.56 -15.98
CA ARG A 39 -134.70 90.83 -14.63
C ARG A 39 -134.51 89.55 -13.82
N SER A 40 -135.47 88.63 -13.91
CA SER A 40 -135.36 87.30 -13.29
C SER A 40 -134.15 86.53 -13.82
N SER A 41 -133.95 86.51 -15.14
CA SER A 41 -132.80 85.83 -15.76
C SER A 41 -131.46 86.43 -15.35
N ILE A 42 -131.33 87.76 -15.26
CA ILE A 42 -130.09 88.40 -14.78
C ILE A 42 -129.83 88.07 -13.32
N GLN A 43 -130.87 88.04 -12.48
CA GLN A 43 -130.73 87.75 -11.06
C GLN A 43 -130.35 86.27 -10.81
N GLN A 44 -130.85 85.35 -11.63
CA GLN A 44 -130.40 83.96 -11.67
C GLN A 44 -128.93 83.85 -12.12
N LEU A 45 -128.51 84.62 -13.13
CA LEU A 45 -127.14 84.61 -13.62
C LEU A 45 -126.14 85.12 -12.57
N ILE A 46 -126.49 86.20 -11.85
CA ILE A 46 -125.70 86.74 -10.75
C ILE A 46 -125.59 85.73 -9.60
N GLY A 47 -126.68 85.02 -9.29
CA GLY A 47 -126.68 83.92 -8.32
C GLY A 47 -125.77 82.76 -8.74
N ALA A 48 -125.84 82.35 -10.00
CA ALA A 48 -124.99 81.30 -10.56
C ALA A 48 -123.50 81.69 -10.58
N LEU A 49 -123.18 82.95 -10.90
CA LEU A 49 -121.81 83.46 -10.88
C LEU A 49 -121.25 83.56 -9.44
N ARG A 50 -122.07 83.98 -8.46
CA ARG A 50 -121.67 83.94 -7.04
C ARG A 50 -121.49 82.52 -6.52
N GLY A 51 -122.35 81.59 -6.94
CA GLY A 51 -122.20 80.17 -6.65
C GLY A 51 -120.91 79.60 -7.24
N LYS A 52 -120.63 79.87 -8.53
CA LYS A 52 -119.35 79.50 -9.16
C LYS A 52 -118.15 80.12 -8.47
N LEU A 53 -118.21 81.40 -8.08
CA LEU A 53 -117.12 82.06 -7.38
C LEU A 53 -116.85 81.39 -6.02
N ALA A 54 -117.90 81.11 -5.24
CA ALA A 54 -117.79 80.44 -3.96
C ALA A 54 -117.29 78.98 -4.10
N GLU A 55 -117.64 78.30 -5.19
CA GLU A 55 -117.15 76.96 -5.49
C GLU A 55 -115.67 77.01 -5.90
N THR A 56 -115.29 77.94 -6.78
CA THR A 56 -113.87 78.13 -7.16
C THR A 56 -113.01 78.55 -5.98
N ASP A 57 -113.54 79.37 -5.06
CA ASP A 57 -112.83 79.74 -3.84
C ASP A 57 -112.67 78.55 -2.88
N ARG A 58 -113.67 77.65 -2.80
CA ARG A 58 -113.55 76.39 -2.06
C ARG A 58 -112.53 75.45 -2.70
N GLU A 59 -112.59 75.25 -4.01
CA GLU A 59 -111.62 74.44 -4.75
C GLU A 59 -110.20 75.00 -4.62
N LEU A 60 -110.03 76.32 -4.71
CA LEU A 60 -108.75 76.99 -4.47
C LEU A 60 -108.26 76.79 -3.04
N LYS A 61 -109.16 76.81 -2.06
CA LYS A 61 -108.79 76.56 -0.66
C LYS A 61 -108.33 75.12 -0.45
N ILE A 62 -109.07 74.14 -0.97
CA ILE A 62 -108.70 72.72 -0.91
C ILE A 62 -107.40 72.45 -1.66
N SER A 63 -107.21 73.08 -2.83
CA SER A 63 -105.96 72.97 -3.60
C SER A 63 -104.78 73.57 -2.85
N LYS A 64 -104.93 74.73 -2.20
CA LYS A 64 -103.89 75.30 -1.33
C LYS A 64 -103.56 74.39 -0.16
N GLU A 65 -104.58 73.88 0.55
CA GLU A 65 -104.39 72.94 1.66
C GLU A 65 -103.67 71.65 1.18
N SER A 66 -104.03 71.12 0.01
CA SER A 66 -103.36 69.97 -0.59
C SER A 66 -101.91 70.26 -0.99
N VAL A 67 -101.62 71.45 -1.53
CA VAL A 67 -100.26 71.89 -1.88
C VAL A 67 -99.42 72.06 -0.62
N ASP A 68 -99.96 72.71 0.42
CA ASP A 68 -99.28 72.88 1.70
C ASP A 68 -98.98 71.52 2.34
N GLN A 69 -99.92 70.57 2.28
CA GLN A 69 -99.71 69.22 2.78
C GLN A 69 -98.61 68.49 2.01
N ILE A 70 -98.62 68.52 0.68
CA ILE A 70 -97.57 67.96 -0.17
C ILE A 70 -96.20 68.62 0.13
N GLN A 71 -96.16 69.94 0.35
CA GLN A 71 -94.92 70.64 0.70
C GLN A 71 -94.40 70.20 2.07
N THR A 72 -95.27 70.05 3.07
CA THR A 72 -94.85 69.55 4.40
C THR A 72 -94.38 68.10 4.34
N ASP A 73 -95.02 67.25 3.55
CA ASP A 73 -94.62 65.84 3.42
C ASP A 73 -93.33 65.70 2.59
N HIS A 74 -93.13 66.55 1.57
CA HIS A 74 -91.85 66.65 0.87
C HIS A 74 -90.74 67.12 1.81
N ALA A 75 -90.97 68.15 2.63
CA ALA A 75 -90.00 68.62 3.61
C ALA A 75 -89.66 67.54 4.64
N LYS A 76 -90.66 66.81 5.17
CA LYS A 76 -90.43 65.67 6.06
C LYS A 76 -89.62 64.57 5.40
N LYS A 77 -89.95 64.21 4.15
CA LYS A 77 -89.22 63.18 3.40
C LYS A 77 -87.78 63.61 3.14
N GLN A 78 -87.56 64.87 2.75
CA GLN A 78 -86.22 65.42 2.56
C GLN A 78 -85.43 65.41 3.86
N HIS A 79 -86.04 65.80 4.99
CA HIS A 79 -85.39 65.69 6.30
C HIS A 79 -85.07 64.25 6.68
N GLN A 80 -85.96 63.30 6.39
CA GLN A 80 -85.68 61.88 6.61
C GLN A 80 -84.53 61.38 5.73
N ASP A 81 -84.53 61.73 4.44
CA ASP A 81 -83.44 61.39 3.51
C ASP A 81 -82.10 62.01 3.95
N ASP A 82 -82.11 63.23 4.50
CA ASP A 82 -80.93 63.90 5.06
C ASP A 82 -80.42 63.21 6.35
N ILE A 83 -81.34 62.76 7.22
CA ILE A 83 -81.01 61.97 8.42
C ILE A 83 -80.38 60.64 8.01
N ASP A 84 -80.98 59.92 7.06
CA ASP A 84 -80.49 58.63 6.57
C ASP A 84 -79.12 58.79 5.87
N ARG A 85 -78.93 59.86 5.09
CA ARG A 85 -77.64 60.20 4.48
C ARG A 85 -76.57 60.45 5.54
N MET A 86 -76.90 61.18 6.60
CA MET A 86 -75.97 61.46 7.69
C MET A 86 -75.62 60.18 8.47
N ALA A 87 -76.59 59.30 8.71
CA ALA A 87 -76.37 58.01 9.36
C ALA A 87 -75.43 57.12 8.54
N LEU A 88 -75.68 56.98 7.23
CA LEU A 88 -74.79 56.25 6.32
C LEU A 88 -73.39 56.86 6.25
N GLN A 89 -73.29 58.19 6.26
CA GLN A 89 -71.99 58.87 6.26
C GLN A 89 -71.22 58.64 7.57
N PHE A 90 -71.92 58.58 8.71
CA PHE A 90 -71.31 58.21 9.98
C PHE A 90 -70.79 56.77 9.95
N GLU A 91 -71.60 55.82 9.49
CA GLU A 91 -71.20 54.41 9.37
C GLU A 91 -70.01 54.23 8.41
N ILE A 92 -70.02 54.90 7.25
CA ILE A 92 -68.88 54.90 6.31
C ILE A 92 -67.62 55.47 6.99
N ASN A 93 -67.75 56.55 7.77
CA ASN A 93 -66.62 57.13 8.49
C ASN A 93 -66.09 56.20 9.58
N GLU A 94 -66.96 55.48 10.30
CA GLU A 94 -66.58 54.50 11.30
C GLU A 94 -65.88 53.29 10.66
N GLN A 95 -66.43 52.75 9.58
CA GLN A 95 -65.78 51.68 8.80
C GLN A 95 -64.44 52.11 8.23
N ASN A 96 -64.32 53.34 7.71
CA ASN A 96 -63.04 53.88 7.23
C ASN A 96 -62.01 54.01 8.36
N LYS A 97 -62.42 54.43 9.57
CA LYS A 97 -61.54 54.43 10.74
C LYS A 97 -61.09 53.02 11.12
N HIS A 98 -61.98 52.03 11.09
CA HIS A 98 -61.62 50.63 11.32
C HIS A 98 -60.64 50.10 10.28
N ILE A 99 -60.88 50.37 8.99
CA ILE A 99 -59.98 49.99 7.90
C ILE A 99 -58.61 50.65 8.06
N ALA A 100 -58.56 51.94 8.43
CA ALA A 100 -57.31 52.63 8.70
C ALA A 100 -56.53 52.00 9.86
N GLY A 101 -57.21 51.65 10.96
CA GLY A 101 -56.57 50.98 12.09
C GLY A 101 -56.08 49.56 11.79
N ILE A 102 -56.77 48.81 10.92
CA ILE A 102 -56.30 47.49 10.47
C ILE A 102 -55.08 47.64 9.56
N LYS A 103 -55.08 48.61 8.64
CA LYS A 103 -53.93 48.89 7.77
C LYS A 103 -52.68 49.26 8.57
N GLU A 104 -52.81 50.15 9.56
CA GLU A 104 -51.68 50.53 10.42
C GLU A 104 -51.10 49.32 11.18
N LYS A 105 -51.97 48.43 11.69
CA LYS A 105 -51.52 47.17 12.32
C LYS A 105 -50.84 46.24 11.33
N TYR A 106 -51.36 46.15 10.10
CA TYR A 106 -50.77 45.33 9.04
C TYR A 106 -49.40 45.86 8.63
N ASP A 107 -49.26 47.18 8.44
CA ASP A 107 -48.00 47.83 8.08
C ASP A 107 -46.95 47.65 9.19
N SER A 108 -47.36 47.80 10.46
CA SER A 108 -46.48 47.53 11.61
C SER A 108 -46.04 46.06 11.69
N LEU A 109 -46.93 45.13 11.32
CA LEU A 109 -46.62 43.69 11.31
C LEU A 109 -45.72 43.31 10.14
N ASP A 110 -45.93 43.88 8.95
CA ASP A 110 -45.06 43.69 7.77
C ASP A 110 -43.65 44.20 8.06
N GLU A 111 -43.52 45.37 8.68
CA GLU A 111 -42.22 45.90 9.07
C GLU A 111 -41.53 45.01 10.11
N ALA A 112 -42.25 44.52 11.12
CA ALA A 112 -41.73 43.57 12.09
C ALA A 112 -41.28 42.24 11.43
N HIS A 113 -42.02 41.74 10.46
CA HIS A 113 -41.64 40.56 9.68
C HIS A 113 -40.40 40.80 8.84
N ARG A 114 -40.26 41.97 8.20
CA ARG A 114 -39.07 42.33 7.43
C ARG A 114 -37.83 42.41 8.31
N LEU A 115 -37.93 43.05 9.47
CA LEU A 115 -36.82 43.13 10.44
C LEU A 115 -36.44 41.75 10.98
N LEU A 116 -37.42 40.91 11.32
CA LEU A 116 -37.16 39.54 11.76
C LEU A 116 -36.48 38.72 10.67
N THR A 117 -36.92 38.85 9.41
CA THR A 117 -36.33 38.14 8.27
C THR A 117 -34.89 38.60 8.04
N ALA A 118 -34.61 39.91 8.13
CA ALA A 118 -33.26 40.45 8.02
C ALA A 118 -32.35 39.90 9.14
N SER A 119 -32.80 39.94 10.39
CA SER A 119 -32.05 39.38 11.53
C SER A 119 -31.83 37.87 11.41
N HIS A 120 -32.83 37.12 10.94
CA HIS A 120 -32.70 35.69 10.69
C HIS A 120 -31.64 35.39 9.62
N ASN A 121 -31.64 36.14 8.52
CA ASN A 121 -30.64 36.00 7.46
C ASN A 121 -29.23 36.34 7.96
N GLU A 122 -29.08 37.39 8.78
CA GLU A 122 -27.80 37.72 9.43
C GLU A 122 -27.32 36.59 10.34
N LEU A 123 -28.21 36.03 11.17
CA LEU A 123 -27.89 34.90 12.04
C LEU A 123 -27.51 33.64 11.23
N ALA A 124 -28.20 33.39 10.12
CA ALA A 124 -27.89 32.28 9.22
C ALA A 124 -26.48 32.44 8.61
N ASN A 125 -26.13 33.64 8.16
CA ASN A 125 -24.78 33.93 7.64
C ASN A 125 -23.71 33.73 8.72
N VAL A 126 -23.93 34.21 9.94
CA VAL A 126 -23.00 34.01 11.07
C VAL A 126 -22.86 32.52 11.40
N SER A 127 -23.97 31.77 11.39
CA SER A 127 -23.95 30.31 11.60
C SER A 127 -23.15 29.58 10.53
N GLU A 128 -23.29 29.98 9.26
CA GLU A 128 -22.53 29.42 8.15
C GLU A 128 -21.03 29.74 8.28
N ASP A 129 -20.68 30.98 8.62
CA ASP A 129 -19.29 31.40 8.83
C ASP A 129 -18.63 30.67 10.01
N LEU A 130 -19.36 30.47 11.11
CA LEU A 130 -18.88 29.67 12.24
C LEU A 130 -18.70 28.20 11.86
N SER A 131 -19.61 27.64 11.04
CA SER A 131 -19.49 26.27 10.54
C SER A 131 -18.25 26.10 9.65
N LYS A 132 -17.98 27.07 8.77
CA LYS A 132 -16.76 27.11 7.94
C LYS A 132 -15.49 27.19 8.81
N LYS A 133 -15.46 28.08 9.81
CA LYS A 133 -14.33 28.19 10.74
C LYS A 133 -14.11 26.89 11.52
N LEU A 134 -15.18 26.26 12.00
CA LEU A 134 -15.10 24.98 12.70
C LEU A 134 -14.55 23.86 11.79
N GLN A 135 -14.99 23.82 10.53
CA GLN A 135 -14.48 22.87 9.55
C GLN A 135 -12.97 23.06 9.30
N VAL A 136 -12.51 24.30 9.15
CA VAL A 136 -11.09 24.61 8.97
C VAL A 136 -10.27 24.21 10.20
N GLU A 137 -10.76 24.48 11.41
CA GLU A 137 -10.07 24.07 12.64
C GLU A 137 -10.03 22.54 12.80
N ARG A 138 -11.08 21.81 12.39
CA ARG A 138 -11.06 20.35 12.34
C ARG A 138 -9.99 19.83 11.37
N GLN A 139 -9.94 20.37 10.15
CA GLN A 139 -8.91 20.00 9.17
C GLN A 139 -7.48 20.28 9.66
N LYS A 140 -7.27 21.38 10.39
CA LYS A 140 -5.98 21.66 11.04
C LYS A 140 -5.66 20.65 12.13
N ALA A 141 -6.64 20.27 12.95
CA ALA A 141 -6.45 19.25 13.98
C ALA A 141 -6.08 17.89 13.35
N ASP A 142 -6.79 17.47 12.30
CA ASP A 142 -6.51 16.22 11.57
C ASP A 142 -5.10 16.26 10.94
N HIS A 143 -4.70 17.40 10.35
CA HIS A 143 -3.36 17.57 9.82
C HIS A 143 -2.28 17.47 10.91
N LEU A 144 -2.49 18.13 12.05
CA LEU A 144 -1.57 18.05 13.18
C LEU A 144 -1.47 16.63 13.73
N GLU A 145 -2.59 15.91 13.85
CA GLU A 145 -2.62 14.51 14.28
C GLU A 145 -1.82 13.61 13.31
N HIS A 146 -2.00 13.77 12.00
CA HIS A 146 -1.20 13.07 11.00
C HIS A 146 0.29 13.41 11.09
N THR A 147 0.66 14.68 11.29
CA THR A 147 2.07 15.05 11.47
C THR A 147 2.67 14.45 12.75
N LEU A 148 1.87 14.34 13.82
CA LEU A 148 2.29 13.73 15.08
C LEU A 148 2.48 12.22 14.94
N GLN A 149 1.55 11.53 14.26
CA GLN A 149 1.70 10.10 13.93
C GLN A 149 2.94 9.84 13.07
N ASN A 150 3.18 10.65 12.04
CA ASN A 150 4.37 10.54 11.21
C ASN A 150 5.66 10.78 12.01
N SER A 151 5.66 11.79 12.89
CA SER A 151 6.80 12.06 13.78
C SER A 151 7.05 10.90 14.75
N ALA A 152 6.00 10.25 15.25
CA ALA A 152 6.13 9.08 16.12
C ALA A 152 6.76 7.88 15.38
N ILE A 153 6.33 7.62 14.14
CA ILE A 153 6.93 6.58 13.28
C ILE A 153 8.40 6.89 12.99
N GLN A 154 8.72 8.15 12.69
CA GLN A 154 10.11 8.59 12.47
C GLN A 154 10.96 8.41 13.73
N HIS A 155 10.44 8.75 14.91
CA HIS A 155 11.16 8.53 16.16
C HIS A 155 11.37 7.04 16.49
N GLN A 156 10.41 6.17 16.15
CA GLN A 156 10.61 4.73 16.31
C GLN A 156 11.75 4.24 15.40
N ALA A 157 11.74 4.63 14.11
CA ALA A 157 12.82 4.28 13.19
C ALA A 157 14.18 4.85 13.64
N GLU A 158 14.21 6.07 14.16
CA GLU A 158 15.41 6.68 14.74
C GLU A 158 15.93 5.87 15.95
N SER A 159 15.04 5.43 16.84
CA SER A 159 15.40 4.58 17.99
C SER A 159 15.99 3.23 17.55
N GLU A 160 15.43 2.61 16.50
CA GLU A 160 15.96 1.36 15.94
C GLU A 160 17.36 1.57 15.35
N LEU A 161 17.57 2.66 14.58
CA LEU A 161 18.88 3.01 14.05
C LEU A 161 19.90 3.29 15.15
N LEU A 162 19.51 3.94 16.25
CA LEU A 162 20.38 4.16 17.40
C LEU A 162 20.78 2.84 18.07
N SER A 163 19.86 1.88 18.19
CA SER A 163 20.17 0.52 18.70
C SER A 163 21.18 -0.18 17.81
N ILE A 164 20.98 -0.15 16.49
CA ILE A 164 21.91 -0.75 15.52
C ILE A 164 23.30 -0.11 15.61
N ILE A 165 23.37 1.23 15.72
CA ILE A 165 24.64 1.93 15.90
C ILE A 165 25.34 1.50 17.19
N GLU A 166 24.59 1.31 18.28
CA GLU A 166 25.17 0.86 19.53
C GLU A 166 25.72 -0.57 19.44
N ASP A 167 24.99 -1.47 18.78
CA ASP A 167 25.44 -2.85 18.56
C ASP A 167 26.69 -2.88 17.67
N LEU A 168 26.72 -2.11 16.58
CA LEU A 168 27.91 -1.98 15.72
C LEU A 168 29.11 -1.40 16.49
N ARG A 169 28.88 -0.47 17.42
CA ARG A 169 29.95 0.05 18.29
C ARG A 169 30.48 -1.03 19.25
N LYS A 170 29.62 -1.88 19.80
CA LYS A 170 30.02 -3.03 20.63
C LYS A 170 30.81 -4.05 19.82
N GLU A 171 30.35 -4.41 18.63
CA GLU A 171 31.06 -5.31 17.72
C GLU A 171 32.43 -4.77 17.33
N LYS A 172 32.52 -3.48 16.99
CA LYS A 172 33.81 -2.83 16.72
C LYS A 172 34.77 -2.96 17.92
N CYS A 173 34.30 -2.72 19.14
CA CYS A 173 35.12 -2.85 20.35
C CYS A 173 35.62 -4.29 20.53
N LEU A 174 34.76 -5.29 20.34
CA LEU A 174 35.14 -6.71 20.41
C LEU A 174 36.19 -7.07 19.35
N VAL A 175 36.01 -6.58 18.11
CA VAL A 175 36.98 -6.81 17.03
C VAL A 175 38.32 -6.14 17.34
N GLU A 176 38.33 -4.92 17.87
CA GLU A 176 39.55 -4.24 18.29
C GLU A 176 40.27 -4.99 19.42
N GLU A 177 39.52 -5.55 20.39
CA GLU A 177 40.08 -6.39 21.46
C GLU A 177 40.69 -7.68 20.92
N GLU A 178 40.00 -8.38 20.02
CA GLU A 178 40.51 -9.60 19.39
C GLU A 178 41.74 -9.32 18.51
N LEU A 179 41.74 -8.22 17.76
CA LEU A 179 42.91 -7.77 17.01
C LEU A 179 44.09 -7.51 17.94
N GLN A 180 43.87 -6.82 19.06
CA GLN A 180 44.92 -6.60 20.07
C GLN A 180 45.44 -7.91 20.68
N LYS A 181 44.57 -8.89 20.95
CA LYS A 181 44.97 -10.22 21.44
C LYS A 181 45.85 -10.93 20.42
N VAL A 182 45.43 -10.97 19.15
CA VAL A 182 46.20 -11.59 18.06
C VAL A 182 47.54 -10.89 17.88
N LEU A 183 47.57 -9.54 17.88
CA LEU A 183 48.80 -8.77 17.79
C LEU A 183 49.75 -9.07 18.96
N LYS A 184 49.24 -9.13 20.19
CA LYS A 184 50.04 -9.53 21.36
C LYS A 184 50.59 -10.94 21.19
N ILE A 185 49.79 -11.90 20.70
CA ILE A 185 50.26 -13.28 20.48
C ILE A 185 51.33 -13.36 19.38
N GLN A 186 51.13 -12.66 18.26
CA GLN A 186 52.06 -12.70 17.12
C GLN A 186 53.36 -11.93 17.39
N PHE A 187 53.27 -10.77 18.03
CA PHE A 187 54.42 -9.90 18.32
C PHE A 187 54.94 -10.04 19.75
N ASN A 188 54.51 -11.06 20.49
CA ASN A 188 55.06 -11.33 21.81
C ASN A 188 56.57 -11.56 21.68
N THR A 189 57.35 -10.66 22.29
CA THR A 189 58.81 -10.73 22.35
C THR A 189 59.30 -12.09 22.84
N ASN A 190 58.49 -12.76 23.66
CA ASN A 190 58.73 -14.11 24.15
C ASN A 190 58.85 -15.16 23.03
N ARG A 191 58.04 -15.09 21.96
CA ARG A 191 58.12 -16.09 20.88
C ARG A 191 59.40 -15.95 20.05
N SER A 192 59.85 -14.71 19.84
CA SER A 192 61.15 -14.45 19.22
C SER A 192 62.30 -14.95 20.12
N GLN A 193 62.21 -14.73 21.44
CA GLN A 193 63.17 -15.25 22.42
C GLN A 193 63.15 -16.78 22.49
N GLU A 194 61.98 -17.41 22.44
CA GLU A 194 61.80 -18.87 22.39
C GLU A 194 62.48 -19.44 21.14
N TYR A 195 62.22 -18.87 19.95
CA TYR A 195 62.91 -19.29 18.73
C TYR A 195 64.42 -19.07 18.81
N GLN A 196 64.89 -17.97 19.40
CA GLN A 196 66.31 -17.74 19.63
C GLN A 196 66.92 -18.79 20.58
N GLN A 197 66.22 -19.16 21.66
CA GLN A 197 66.66 -20.20 22.57
C GLN A 197 66.69 -21.58 21.89
N GLU A 198 65.68 -21.91 21.08
CA GLU A 198 65.62 -23.15 20.30
C GLU A 198 66.80 -23.23 19.32
N ILE A 199 67.07 -22.14 18.61
CA ILE A 199 68.21 -22.03 17.69
C ILE A 199 69.54 -22.22 18.46
N LEU A 200 69.69 -21.63 19.64
CA LEU A 200 70.89 -21.81 20.46
C LEU A 200 71.05 -23.26 20.94
N LYS A 201 69.95 -23.94 21.32
CA LYS A 201 69.97 -25.36 21.69
C LYS A 201 70.41 -26.23 20.51
N LEU A 202 69.81 -26.03 19.34
CA LEU A 202 70.15 -26.78 18.12
C LEU A 202 71.60 -26.53 17.70
N LYS A 203 72.08 -25.27 17.77
CA LYS A 203 73.48 -24.95 17.49
C LYS A 203 74.44 -25.67 18.44
N ARG A 204 74.09 -25.77 19.73
CA ARG A 204 74.91 -26.51 20.70
C ARG A 204 74.92 -28.01 20.39
N GLN A 205 73.77 -28.61 20.11
CA GLN A 205 73.69 -30.02 19.70
C GLN A 205 74.50 -30.31 18.44
N LEU A 206 74.46 -29.41 17.45
CA LEU A 206 75.21 -29.56 16.21
C LEU A 206 76.72 -29.44 16.45
N ALA A 207 77.15 -28.57 17.38
CA ALA A 207 78.54 -28.51 17.81
C ALA A 207 78.97 -29.79 18.55
N ASP A 208 78.14 -30.31 19.45
CA ASP A 208 78.42 -31.57 20.18
C ASP A 208 78.54 -32.75 19.22
N TYR A 209 77.62 -32.88 18.25
CA TYR A 209 77.73 -33.89 17.20
C TYR A 209 78.97 -33.68 16.34
N GLY A 210 79.35 -32.43 16.04
CA GLY A 210 80.58 -32.11 15.33
C GLY A 210 81.84 -32.61 16.06
N VAL A 211 81.93 -32.37 17.38
CA VAL A 211 83.03 -32.86 18.22
C VAL A 211 83.03 -34.40 18.26
N GLN A 212 81.86 -35.03 18.38
CA GLN A 212 81.75 -36.48 18.39
C GLN A 212 82.22 -37.11 17.06
N VAL A 213 81.81 -36.54 15.93
CA VAL A 213 82.25 -37.00 14.60
C VAL A 213 83.76 -36.80 14.42
N GLN A 214 84.31 -35.67 14.87
CA GLN A 214 85.75 -35.43 14.81
C GLN A 214 86.52 -36.46 15.66
N GLY A 215 86.05 -36.76 16.87
CA GLY A 215 86.65 -37.80 17.71
C GLY A 215 86.63 -39.17 17.05
N LEU A 216 85.49 -39.58 16.47
CA LEU A 216 85.39 -40.84 15.72
C LEU A 216 86.30 -40.87 14.48
N LEU A 217 86.50 -39.72 13.82
CA LEU A 217 87.41 -39.62 12.69
C LEU A 217 88.87 -39.79 13.13
N ASP A 218 89.25 -39.13 14.22
CA ASP A 218 90.60 -39.24 14.79
C ASP A 218 90.90 -40.68 15.25
N ASP A 219 89.91 -41.35 15.88
CA ASP A 219 90.00 -42.76 16.25
C ASP A 219 90.17 -43.66 15.01
N LYS A 220 89.38 -43.43 13.95
CA LYS A 220 89.52 -44.17 12.68
C LYS A 220 90.90 -43.96 12.06
N VAL A 221 91.42 -42.73 12.07
CA VAL A 221 92.77 -42.43 11.58
C VAL A 221 93.83 -43.17 12.41
N GLY A 222 93.68 -43.20 13.74
CA GLY A 222 94.54 -43.97 14.64
C GLY A 222 94.51 -45.47 14.35
N LEU A 223 93.31 -46.05 14.16
CA LEU A 223 93.15 -47.45 13.77
C LEU A 223 93.78 -47.75 12.40
N ASN A 224 93.65 -46.85 11.44
CA ASN A 224 94.23 -47.04 10.11
C ASN A 224 95.76 -47.08 10.17
N LYS A 225 96.39 -46.19 10.97
CA LYS A 225 97.83 -46.23 11.25
C LYS A 225 98.24 -47.55 11.90
N ASN A 226 97.49 -48.03 12.89
CA ASN A 226 97.77 -49.32 13.53
C ASN A 226 97.68 -50.49 12.54
N VAL A 227 96.71 -50.47 11.62
CA VAL A 227 96.57 -51.47 10.56
C VAL A 227 97.74 -51.40 9.58
N GLU A 228 98.17 -50.20 9.20
CA GLU A 228 99.37 -49.99 8.37
C GLU A 228 100.64 -50.55 9.05
N ASP A 229 100.83 -50.26 10.34
CA ASP A 229 101.97 -50.78 11.13
C ASP A 229 101.93 -52.31 11.26
N LEU A 230 100.75 -52.89 11.49
CA LEU A 230 100.58 -54.35 11.56
C LEU A 230 100.82 -55.00 10.20
N ASN A 231 100.35 -54.41 9.11
CA ASN A 231 100.62 -54.90 7.76
C ASN A 231 102.11 -54.84 7.44
N ALA A 232 102.80 -53.76 7.80
CA ALA A 232 104.26 -53.64 7.63
C ALA A 232 105.01 -54.74 8.41
N LYS A 233 104.62 -54.99 9.67
CA LYS A 233 105.17 -56.11 10.48
C LYS A 233 104.87 -57.47 9.85
N LEU A 234 103.68 -57.66 9.30
CA LEU A 234 103.27 -58.90 8.64
C LEU A 234 104.10 -59.16 7.38
N GLU A 235 104.33 -58.13 6.56
CA GLU A 235 105.22 -58.22 5.38
C GLU A 235 106.67 -58.52 5.78
N GLN A 236 107.16 -57.93 6.86
CA GLN A 236 108.50 -58.27 7.40
C GLN A 236 108.56 -59.74 7.83
N LEU A 237 107.58 -60.21 8.62
CA LEU A 237 107.52 -61.61 9.05
C LEU A 237 107.36 -62.59 7.88
N LYS A 238 106.62 -62.22 6.83
CA LYS A 238 106.54 -63.02 5.59
C LYS A 238 107.91 -63.14 4.94
N LYS A 239 108.67 -62.05 4.86
CA LYS A 239 110.02 -62.06 4.30
C LYS A 239 110.95 -62.93 5.13
N ASP A 240 110.96 -62.74 6.45
CA ASP A 240 111.75 -63.55 7.39
C ASP A 240 111.38 -65.05 7.30
N LYS A 241 110.09 -65.36 7.09
CA LYS A 241 109.62 -66.72 6.86
C LYS A 241 110.15 -67.29 5.54
N ILE A 242 110.08 -66.55 4.43
CA ILE A 242 110.61 -67.00 3.14
C ILE A 242 112.13 -67.27 3.25
N ASP A 243 112.86 -66.37 3.90
CA ASP A 243 114.30 -66.52 4.13
C ASP A 243 114.61 -67.75 5.01
N SER A 244 113.81 -67.97 6.06
CA SER A 244 113.92 -69.16 6.92
C SER A 244 113.58 -70.46 6.18
N ASP A 245 112.50 -70.47 5.38
CA ASP A 245 112.09 -71.61 4.55
C ASP A 245 113.18 -71.94 3.51
N ALA A 246 113.83 -70.93 2.92
CA ALA A 246 114.96 -71.11 2.02
C ALA A 246 116.17 -71.71 2.74
N SER A 247 116.49 -71.24 3.94
CA SER A 247 117.55 -71.83 4.77
C SER A 247 117.24 -73.28 5.17
N LEU A 248 115.98 -73.58 5.51
CA LEU A 248 115.54 -74.95 5.81
C LEU A 248 115.63 -75.84 4.58
N TYR A 249 115.27 -75.34 3.40
CA TYR A 249 115.40 -76.07 2.14
C TYR A 249 116.87 -76.39 1.83
N ASN A 250 117.78 -75.43 2.03
CA ASN A 250 119.22 -75.65 1.87
C ASN A 250 119.74 -76.70 2.87
N ALA A 251 119.36 -76.62 4.14
CA ALA A 251 119.74 -77.61 5.15
C ALA A 251 119.14 -79.00 4.86
N GLN A 252 117.91 -79.08 4.34
CA GLN A 252 117.32 -80.33 3.86
C GLN A 252 118.09 -80.89 2.66
N HIS A 253 118.51 -80.05 1.73
CA HIS A 253 119.32 -80.48 0.59
C HIS A 253 120.70 -81.00 1.02
N GLU A 254 121.34 -80.36 2.02
CA GLU A 254 122.56 -80.88 2.64
C GLU A 254 122.32 -82.22 3.33
N ILE A 255 121.22 -82.38 4.08
CA ILE A 255 120.85 -83.67 4.68
C ILE A 255 120.59 -84.73 3.61
N GLU A 256 119.91 -84.38 2.52
CA GLU A 256 119.61 -85.30 1.42
C GLU A 256 120.91 -85.70 0.70
N SER A 257 121.83 -84.76 0.48
CA SER A 257 123.17 -85.04 -0.05
C SER A 257 123.98 -85.94 0.89
N LEU A 258 123.95 -85.70 2.20
CA LEU A 258 124.56 -86.56 3.21
C LEU A 258 123.89 -87.94 3.29
N LYS A 259 122.55 -88.02 3.11
CA LYS A 259 121.82 -89.29 2.98
C LYS A 259 122.14 -90.01 1.68
N GLU A 260 122.41 -89.29 0.59
CA GLU A 260 122.81 -89.86 -0.68
C GLU A 260 124.25 -90.40 -0.60
N GLN A 261 125.13 -89.69 0.10
CA GLN A 261 126.43 -90.20 0.54
C GLN A 261 126.25 -91.44 1.44
N LEU A 262 125.32 -91.43 2.39
CA LEU A 262 124.98 -92.59 3.22
C LEU A 262 124.40 -93.75 2.40
N LYS A 263 123.61 -93.50 1.35
CA LYS A 263 123.11 -94.49 0.39
C LYS A 263 124.24 -95.08 -0.46
N LEU A 264 125.25 -94.28 -0.81
CA LEU A 264 126.47 -94.75 -1.47
C LEU A 264 127.32 -95.60 -0.51
N PHE A 265 127.37 -95.26 0.78
CA PHE A 265 127.98 -96.11 1.82
C PHE A 265 127.16 -97.38 2.10
N SER A 266 125.84 -97.30 2.03
CA SER A 266 124.92 -98.43 2.21
C SER A 266 124.89 -99.39 1.01
N ARG A 267 125.55 -99.05 -0.11
CA ARG A 267 125.70 -99.94 -1.27
C ARG A 267 126.79 -101.00 -1.08
N ASN A 268 127.57 -100.92 0.00
CA ASN A 268 128.56 -101.93 0.40
C ASN A 268 128.13 -102.77 1.62
N GLY A 269 126.85 -102.79 1.99
CA GLY A 269 126.34 -103.63 3.08
C GLY A 269 124.85 -103.91 2.94
N GLU A 270 124.49 -105.19 2.86
CA GLU A 270 123.13 -105.73 2.77
C GLU A 270 122.20 -105.21 3.88
N ILE A 271 120.97 -104.80 3.52
CA ILE A 271 119.66 -105.26 4.07
C ILE A 271 118.49 -104.33 3.64
N SER A 272 117.37 -105.00 3.35
CA SER A 272 115.96 -104.62 3.08
C SER A 272 115.46 -103.18 3.35
N LEU A 273 114.80 -102.60 2.33
CA LEU A 273 113.90 -101.43 2.39
C LEU A 273 112.47 -101.79 1.94
N ASN A 274 112.09 -103.07 2.04
CA ASN A 274 110.73 -103.55 1.76
C ASN A 274 109.73 -103.23 2.90
N ASP A 275 110.20 -102.63 4.00
CA ASP A 275 109.39 -102.27 5.18
C ASP A 275 109.07 -100.76 5.27
N ILE A 276 109.52 -99.93 4.31
CA ILE A 276 109.11 -98.51 4.19
C ILE A 276 107.99 -98.32 3.15
N GLU A 277 107.75 -99.33 2.33
CA GLU A 277 106.61 -99.41 1.40
C GLU A 277 105.25 -99.44 2.13
N GLU A 278 105.22 -99.74 3.43
CA GLU A 278 103.98 -99.90 4.19
C GLU A 278 103.52 -98.64 4.97
N ALA A 279 104.34 -97.58 5.07
CA ALA A 279 104.00 -96.39 5.87
C ALA A 279 103.66 -95.11 5.06
N LEU A 280 103.81 -95.12 3.73
CA LEU A 280 103.59 -93.93 2.88
C LEU A 280 102.61 -94.15 1.73
N THR A 281 101.96 -95.32 1.68
CA THR A 281 100.63 -95.38 1.10
C THR A 281 99.69 -94.58 2.03
N MET A 282 98.91 -93.64 1.47
CA MET A 282 97.77 -92.96 2.12
C MET A 282 98.02 -91.66 2.92
N VAL A 283 99.22 -91.08 2.89
CA VAL A 283 99.35 -89.62 2.99
C VAL A 283 98.82 -89.02 1.67
N ARG A 284 97.67 -88.36 1.68
CA ARG A 284 97.35 -87.28 0.70
C ARG A 284 96.91 -87.67 -0.71
N LEU A 285 96.26 -88.81 -0.93
CA LEU A 285 95.40 -88.92 -2.11
C LEU A 285 94.03 -88.24 -1.82
N LYS A 286 93.92 -86.99 -2.30
CA LYS A 286 92.69 -86.29 -2.71
C LYS A 286 91.77 -85.74 -1.62
N ARG A 287 92.23 -84.61 -1.08
CA ARG A 287 91.41 -83.48 -0.61
C ARG A 287 90.36 -83.12 -1.68
N GLU A 288 89.12 -83.07 -1.23
CA GLU A 288 87.85 -83.03 -1.95
C GLU A 288 87.73 -81.93 -3.02
N ARG A 289 87.17 -82.32 -4.18
CA ARG A 289 86.43 -81.43 -5.08
C ARG A 289 84.94 -81.60 -4.77
N GLY A 290 84.23 -80.50 -4.55
CA GLY A 290 82.78 -80.47 -4.47
C GLY A 290 82.24 -79.16 -5.04
N LEU A 291 81.86 -79.17 -6.32
CA LEU A 291 81.06 -78.14 -6.98
C LEU A 291 80.12 -78.88 -7.93
N THR A 292 78.88 -79.09 -7.49
CA THR A 292 77.86 -79.86 -8.21
C THR A 292 76.80 -78.92 -8.79
N LEU A 293 76.23 -79.33 -9.92
CA LEU A 293 75.26 -78.65 -10.79
C LEU A 293 73.95 -78.18 -10.12
N ASP A 294 73.72 -78.52 -8.85
CA ASP A 294 72.53 -78.17 -8.06
C ASP A 294 72.44 -76.67 -7.71
N PHE A 295 73.57 -75.98 -7.59
CA PHE A 295 73.60 -74.56 -7.20
C PHE A 295 72.99 -73.64 -8.26
N LEU A 296 73.13 -73.99 -9.56
CA LEU A 296 72.61 -73.17 -10.66
C LEU A 296 71.09 -73.31 -10.83
N ILE A 297 70.53 -74.48 -10.51
CA ILE A 297 69.08 -74.71 -10.54
C ILE A 297 68.40 -74.01 -9.36
N GLN A 298 69.03 -74.01 -8.18
CA GLN A 298 68.54 -73.28 -7.01
C GLN A 298 68.59 -71.75 -7.18
N LEU A 299 69.54 -71.22 -7.98
CA LEU A 299 69.59 -69.78 -8.28
C LEU A 299 68.48 -69.32 -9.23
N ASP A 300 68.10 -70.14 -10.23
CA ASP A 300 67.04 -69.80 -11.19
C ASP A 300 65.64 -69.92 -10.56
N THR A 301 65.42 -70.89 -9.67
CA THR A 301 64.18 -70.96 -8.89
C THR A 301 64.06 -69.80 -7.90
N ALA A 302 65.14 -69.45 -7.18
CA ALA A 302 65.16 -68.29 -6.29
C ALA A 302 64.94 -66.95 -7.05
N ALA A 303 65.43 -66.83 -8.29
CA ALA A 303 65.21 -65.65 -9.14
C ALA A 303 63.76 -65.53 -9.66
N LYS A 304 63.07 -66.65 -9.90
CA LYS A 304 61.64 -66.67 -10.25
C LYS A 304 60.77 -66.35 -9.04
N ASP A 305 61.09 -66.90 -7.87
CA ASP A 305 60.37 -66.65 -6.62
C ASP A 305 60.49 -65.20 -6.17
N THR A 306 61.67 -64.57 -6.32
CA THR A 306 61.86 -63.14 -6.05
C THR A 306 61.04 -62.24 -6.97
N LYS A 307 60.93 -62.56 -8.27
CA LYS A 307 60.05 -61.82 -9.20
C LYS A 307 58.57 -61.97 -8.85
N ALA A 308 58.13 -63.19 -8.48
CA ALA A 308 56.76 -63.43 -8.04
C ALA A 308 56.43 -62.67 -6.75
N LEU A 309 57.35 -62.65 -5.78
CA LEU A 309 57.22 -61.86 -4.55
C LEU A 309 57.18 -60.35 -4.82
N GLN A 310 57.94 -59.86 -5.79
CA GLN A 310 57.95 -58.45 -6.16
C GLN A 310 56.66 -58.03 -6.86
N LEU A 311 56.14 -58.85 -7.78
CA LEU A 311 54.84 -58.64 -8.41
C LEU A 311 53.71 -58.65 -7.37
N LEU A 312 53.75 -59.60 -6.44
CA LEU A 312 52.78 -59.70 -5.35
C LEU A 312 52.82 -58.47 -4.43
N ARG A 313 54.02 -57.95 -4.11
CA ARG A 313 54.19 -56.70 -3.35
C ARG A 313 53.62 -55.49 -4.06
N VAL A 314 53.80 -55.39 -5.37
CA VAL A 314 53.21 -54.30 -6.18
C VAL A 314 51.69 -54.39 -6.14
N GLN A 315 51.11 -55.57 -6.36
CA GLN A 315 49.65 -55.75 -6.28
C GLN A 315 49.09 -55.43 -4.88
N PHE A 316 49.80 -55.80 -3.81
CA PHE A 316 49.40 -55.41 -2.46
C PHE A 316 49.49 -53.91 -2.22
N ALA A 317 50.52 -53.24 -2.77
CA ALA A 317 50.64 -51.79 -2.68
C ALA A 317 49.51 -51.07 -3.45
N ASP A 318 49.16 -51.55 -4.64
CA ASP A 318 48.04 -51.01 -5.44
C ASP A 318 46.70 -51.23 -4.70
N CYS A 319 46.48 -52.42 -4.13
CA CYS A 319 45.28 -52.72 -3.35
C CYS A 319 45.17 -51.84 -2.10
N ALA A 320 46.28 -51.63 -1.37
CA ALA A 320 46.33 -50.72 -0.23
C ALA A 320 46.01 -49.27 -0.63
N GLN A 321 46.51 -48.83 -1.79
CA GLN A 321 46.23 -47.50 -2.32
C GLN A 321 44.74 -47.34 -2.70
N GLU A 322 44.14 -48.33 -3.36
CA GLU A 322 42.71 -48.31 -3.69
C GLU A 322 41.81 -48.35 -2.44
N LEU A 323 42.23 -49.07 -1.40
CA LEU A 323 41.55 -49.04 -0.10
C LEU A 323 41.62 -47.66 0.55
N GLU A 324 42.79 -46.99 0.48
CA GLU A 324 42.96 -45.63 1.00
C GLU A 324 42.09 -44.61 0.24
N LYS A 325 42.03 -44.72 -1.11
CA LYS A 325 41.12 -43.91 -1.94
C LYS A 325 39.66 -44.13 -1.55
N SER A 326 39.24 -45.38 -1.39
CA SER A 326 37.87 -45.74 -1.00
C SER A 326 37.52 -45.19 0.39
N THR A 327 38.49 -45.23 1.31
CA THR A 327 38.34 -44.67 2.67
C THR A 327 38.17 -43.15 2.63
N LYS A 328 39.00 -42.45 1.83
CA LYS A 328 38.87 -40.99 1.63
C LYS A 328 37.52 -40.62 1.01
N LEU A 329 37.06 -41.38 0.02
CA LEU A 329 35.75 -41.18 -0.59
C LEU A 329 34.62 -41.35 0.43
N LEU A 330 34.70 -42.39 1.27
CA LEU A 330 33.71 -42.63 2.32
C LEU A 330 33.68 -41.49 3.36
N MET A 331 34.84 -40.96 3.77
CA MET A 331 34.92 -39.81 4.67
C MET A 331 34.27 -38.56 4.07
N ILE A 332 34.53 -38.28 2.79
CA ILE A 332 33.89 -37.15 2.09
C ILE A 332 32.37 -37.36 2.03
N GLN A 333 31.92 -38.57 1.70
CA GLN A 333 30.50 -38.88 1.65
C GLN A 333 29.82 -38.77 3.02
N GLU A 334 30.50 -39.16 4.10
CA GLU A 334 30.00 -38.95 5.47
C GLU A 334 29.88 -37.46 5.79
N SER A 335 30.89 -36.65 5.42
CA SER A 335 30.83 -35.19 5.58
C SER A 335 29.66 -34.58 4.81
N ILE A 336 29.49 -34.93 3.53
CA ILE A 336 28.38 -34.44 2.69
C ILE A 336 27.04 -34.85 3.31
N ASN A 337 26.89 -36.11 3.74
CA ASN A 337 25.66 -36.58 4.36
C ASN A 337 25.37 -35.87 5.70
N ARG A 338 26.41 -35.49 6.45
CA ARG A 338 26.28 -34.72 7.68
C ARG A 338 25.81 -33.30 7.38
N ASP A 339 26.41 -32.64 6.41
CA ASP A 339 26.06 -31.27 6.01
C ASP A 339 24.62 -31.21 5.47
N LEU A 340 24.23 -32.18 4.62
CA LEU A 340 22.85 -32.31 4.12
C LEU A 340 21.85 -32.52 5.26
N LYS A 341 22.19 -33.30 6.29
CA LYS A 341 21.31 -33.48 7.47
C LYS A 341 21.13 -32.19 8.25
N VAL A 342 22.19 -31.39 8.40
CA VAL A 342 22.12 -30.09 9.07
C VAL A 342 21.29 -29.10 8.25
N GLU A 343 21.50 -29.05 6.95
CA GLU A 343 20.75 -28.19 6.03
C GLU A 343 19.26 -28.55 6.01
N LEU A 344 18.92 -29.85 5.95
CA LEU A 344 17.53 -30.31 6.08
C LEU A 344 16.91 -29.93 7.43
N ALA A 345 17.63 -30.08 8.53
CA ALA A 345 17.13 -29.67 9.85
C ALA A 345 16.90 -28.15 9.92
N GLN A 346 17.77 -27.35 9.31
CA GLN A 346 17.62 -25.90 9.24
C GLN A 346 16.41 -25.50 8.39
N PHE A 347 16.26 -26.08 7.19
CA PHE A 347 15.09 -25.84 6.34
C PHE A 347 13.79 -26.28 7.01
N GLN A 348 13.79 -27.42 7.69
CA GLN A 348 12.61 -27.88 8.43
C GLN A 348 12.25 -26.91 9.56
N LYS A 349 13.24 -26.37 10.28
CA LYS A 349 13.02 -25.33 11.29
C LYS A 349 12.44 -24.06 10.67
N GLN A 350 13.01 -23.56 9.57
CA GLN A 350 12.49 -22.38 8.86
C GLN A 350 11.05 -22.61 8.38
N PHE A 351 10.78 -23.77 7.80
CA PHE A 351 9.44 -24.16 7.36
C PHE A 351 8.44 -24.18 8.53
N THR A 352 8.82 -24.74 9.68
CA THR A 352 7.95 -24.71 10.87
C THR A 352 7.71 -23.31 11.42
N CYS A 353 8.73 -22.44 11.45
CA CYS A 353 8.56 -21.04 11.87
C CYS A 353 7.60 -20.30 10.93
N LEU A 354 7.80 -20.42 9.61
CA LEU A 354 6.95 -19.77 8.62
C LEU A 354 5.51 -20.31 8.68
N LYS A 355 5.34 -21.62 8.85
CA LYS A 355 4.02 -22.24 9.03
C LYS A 355 3.29 -21.66 10.25
N ASN A 356 3.98 -21.57 11.39
CA ASN A 356 3.40 -21.02 12.61
C ASN A 356 3.03 -19.53 12.46
N GLU A 357 3.83 -18.74 11.74
CA GLU A 357 3.51 -17.34 11.44
C GLU A 357 2.24 -17.22 10.60
N TYR A 358 2.09 -18.06 9.56
CA TYR A 358 0.87 -18.09 8.75
C TYR A 358 -0.35 -18.59 9.53
N GLU A 359 -0.20 -19.60 10.38
CA GLU A 359 -1.27 -20.07 11.27
C GLU A 359 -1.73 -18.94 12.22
N LEU A 360 -0.79 -18.15 12.77
CA LEU A 360 -1.12 -17.00 13.61
C LEU A 360 -1.88 -15.90 12.84
N ARG A 361 -1.42 -15.52 11.65
CA ARG A 361 -2.12 -14.53 10.81
C ARG A 361 -3.53 -14.99 10.43
N LEU A 362 -3.69 -16.28 10.10
CA LEU A 362 -5.01 -16.84 9.82
C LEU A 362 -5.94 -16.78 11.02
N GLU A 363 -5.42 -16.98 12.23
CA GLU A 363 -6.20 -16.86 13.46
C GLU A 363 -6.61 -15.40 13.72
N GLU A 364 -5.70 -14.44 13.54
CA GLU A 364 -5.98 -13.00 13.64
C GLU A 364 -7.06 -12.56 12.63
N ASP A 365 -6.93 -12.99 11.37
CA ASP A 365 -7.90 -12.70 10.31
C ASP A 365 -9.27 -13.34 10.62
N SER A 366 -9.29 -14.57 11.14
CA SER A 366 -10.54 -15.22 11.57
C SER A 366 -11.23 -14.44 12.69
N GLN A 367 -10.48 -13.95 13.69
CA GLN A 367 -11.03 -13.14 14.77
C GLN A 367 -11.58 -11.80 14.26
N LEU A 368 -10.90 -11.16 13.30
CA LEU A 368 -11.37 -9.96 12.63
C LEU A 368 -12.67 -10.20 11.86
N LEU A 369 -12.78 -11.33 11.17
CA LEU A 369 -14.00 -11.73 10.47
C LEU A 369 -15.15 -11.97 11.46
N ASP A 370 -14.91 -12.62 12.59
CA ASP A 370 -15.92 -12.81 13.64
C ASP A 370 -16.39 -11.48 14.23
N LEU A 371 -15.47 -10.55 14.50
CA LEU A 371 -15.79 -9.21 15.00
C LEU A 371 -16.64 -8.44 14.00
N ARG A 372 -16.27 -8.49 12.71
CA ARG A 372 -17.04 -7.87 11.62
C ARG A 372 -18.41 -8.53 11.47
N GLY A 373 -18.49 -9.84 11.55
CA GLY A 373 -19.75 -10.60 11.53
C GLY A 373 -20.68 -10.20 12.66
N GLN A 374 -20.16 -10.06 13.89
CA GLN A 374 -20.92 -9.57 15.04
C GLN A 374 -21.39 -8.12 14.84
N ARG A 375 -20.54 -7.26 14.27
CA ARG A 375 -20.90 -5.87 13.98
C ARG A 375 -22.00 -5.78 12.91
N ILE A 376 -21.90 -6.58 11.85
CA ILE A 376 -22.93 -6.68 10.80
C ILE A 376 -24.24 -7.15 11.43
N ALA A 377 -24.24 -8.24 12.20
CA ALA A 377 -25.44 -8.73 12.87
C ALA A 377 -26.08 -7.68 13.80
N ALA A 378 -25.26 -6.90 14.52
CA ALA A 378 -25.74 -5.81 15.36
C ALA A 378 -26.38 -4.68 14.53
N LEU A 379 -25.76 -4.31 13.40
CA LEU A 379 -26.30 -3.29 12.48
C LEU A 379 -27.58 -3.79 11.79
N GLU A 380 -27.62 -5.05 11.37
CA GLU A 380 -28.81 -5.68 10.80
C GLU A 380 -29.97 -5.70 11.80
N SER A 381 -29.69 -6.00 13.08
CA SER A 381 -30.70 -5.90 14.15
C SER A 381 -31.19 -4.47 14.32
N GLN A 382 -30.31 -3.47 14.31
CA GLN A 382 -30.70 -2.06 14.41
C GLN A 382 -31.56 -1.63 13.22
N ILE A 383 -31.20 -2.04 12.00
CA ILE A 383 -32.01 -1.80 10.80
C ILE A 383 -33.37 -2.46 10.93
N LYS A 384 -33.42 -3.71 11.40
CA LYS A 384 -34.66 -4.44 11.64
C LYS A 384 -35.56 -3.71 12.63
N ASP A 385 -34.99 -3.22 13.74
CA ASP A 385 -35.72 -2.47 14.77
C ASP A 385 -36.26 -1.13 14.25
N ILE A 386 -35.53 -0.48 13.32
CA ILE A 386 -35.99 0.73 12.61
C ILE A 386 -37.13 0.40 11.63
N VAL A 387 -36.98 -0.67 10.83
CA VAL A 387 -37.98 -1.10 9.82
C VAL A 387 -39.30 -1.49 10.47
N TYR A 388 -39.27 -2.17 11.61
CA TYR A 388 -40.47 -2.52 12.37
C TYR A 388 -40.95 -1.40 13.31
N GLY A 389 -40.34 -0.21 13.26
CA GLY A 389 -40.79 0.99 13.97
C GLY A 389 -40.56 0.99 15.48
N VAL A 390 -39.71 0.09 15.99
CA VAL A 390 -39.37 -0.04 17.42
C VAL A 390 -38.32 0.99 17.85
N ALA A 391 -37.46 1.45 16.93
CA ALA A 391 -36.43 2.46 17.19
C ALA A 391 -36.48 3.63 16.18
N LYS A 392 -36.20 4.87 16.63
CA LYS A 392 -36.05 6.04 15.75
C LYS A 392 -34.66 6.06 15.12
N LEU A 393 -34.57 6.52 13.87
CA LEU A 393 -33.28 6.69 13.18
C LEU A 393 -32.34 7.59 14.01
N PRO A 394 -31.08 7.20 14.26
CA PRO A 394 -30.11 8.09 14.89
C PRO A 394 -29.96 9.38 14.06
N PRO A 395 -29.99 10.57 14.69
CA PRO A 395 -29.72 11.81 13.99
C PRO A 395 -28.23 11.87 13.64
N GLY A 396 -27.89 11.72 12.36
CA GLY A 396 -26.50 11.80 11.88
C GLY A 396 -26.09 10.79 10.81
N ILE A 397 -27.02 10.13 10.12
CA ILE A 397 -26.68 9.42 8.87
C ILE A 397 -26.75 10.44 7.74
N ASP A 398 -25.64 11.15 7.54
CA ASP A 398 -25.41 11.87 6.29
C ASP A 398 -25.23 10.83 5.19
N PHE A 399 -26.25 10.65 4.36
CA PHE A 399 -26.05 9.99 3.07
C PHE A 399 -25.10 10.88 2.28
N PRO A 400 -23.90 10.41 1.90
CA PRO A 400 -23.01 11.22 1.09
C PRO A 400 -23.76 11.55 -0.19
N LYS A 401 -23.84 12.85 -0.50
CA LYS A 401 -24.36 13.32 -1.79
C LYS A 401 -23.49 12.68 -2.86
N GLN A 402 -24.16 11.94 -3.73
CA GLN A 402 -23.61 11.19 -4.83
C GLN A 402 -23.10 12.18 -5.88
N ASP A 403 -21.89 12.71 -5.68
CA ASP A 403 -21.07 13.31 -6.73
C ASP A 403 -19.60 13.16 -6.32
N ASP A 404 -18.86 12.42 -7.15
CA ASP A 404 -17.40 12.31 -7.23
C ASP A 404 -16.61 11.67 -6.06
N VAL A 405 -16.82 10.37 -5.84
CA VAL A 405 -15.74 9.36 -5.91
C VAL A 405 -16.42 8.03 -6.23
N SER A 406 -16.04 7.40 -7.35
CA SER A 406 -16.36 6.00 -7.67
C SER A 406 -15.79 5.08 -6.59
N SER A 407 -16.54 4.95 -5.50
CA SER A 407 -16.53 3.76 -4.67
C SER A 407 -16.88 2.62 -5.61
N PHE A 408 -16.02 1.60 -5.68
CA PHE A 408 -16.23 0.39 -6.46
C PHE A 408 -17.44 -0.37 -5.88
N ASP A 409 -18.64 0.11 -6.19
CA ASP A 409 -19.84 -0.69 -6.18
C ASP A 409 -19.65 -1.78 -7.25
N SER A 410 -19.93 -3.01 -6.84
CA SER A 410 -19.79 -4.25 -7.63
C SER A 410 -20.00 -4.02 -9.13
N LEU A 411 -18.97 -4.32 -9.92
CA LEU A 411 -19.02 -4.31 -11.38
C LEU A 411 -20.28 -5.03 -11.86
N VAL A 412 -21.10 -4.35 -12.66
CA VAL A 412 -22.35 -4.90 -13.22
C VAL A 412 -22.00 -6.12 -14.08
N GLN A 413 -22.81 -7.18 -13.99
CA GLN A 413 -22.63 -8.41 -14.77
C GLN A 413 -22.61 -8.10 -16.28
N GLY A 414 -21.45 -8.21 -16.93
CA GLY A 414 -21.19 -7.86 -18.33
C GLY A 414 -19.72 -8.03 -18.72
N GLN A 415 -19.37 -7.78 -19.99
CA GLN A 415 -17.97 -7.78 -20.46
C GLN A 415 -17.21 -6.60 -19.83
N THR A 416 -16.17 -6.88 -19.04
CA THR A 416 -15.36 -5.86 -18.39
C THR A 416 -14.06 -5.71 -19.16
N ALA A 417 -13.74 -4.50 -19.63
CA ALA A 417 -12.46 -4.24 -20.26
C ALA A 417 -11.48 -3.65 -19.25
N ILE A 418 -10.27 -4.22 -19.19
CA ILE A 418 -9.14 -3.67 -18.45
C ILE A 418 -8.18 -3.05 -19.44
N GLU A 419 -7.78 -1.82 -19.18
CA GLU A 419 -6.84 -1.07 -19.99
C GLU A 419 -5.67 -0.59 -19.12
N ILE A 420 -4.45 -0.94 -19.55
CA ILE A 420 -3.21 -0.50 -18.90
C ILE A 420 -2.51 0.46 -19.86
N ASN A 421 -2.38 1.71 -19.43
CA ASN A 421 -1.64 2.73 -20.15
C ASN A 421 -0.27 2.95 -19.50
N ILE A 422 0.79 2.68 -20.26
CA ILE A 422 2.18 2.89 -19.87
C ILE A 422 2.68 4.14 -20.60
N ASP A 423 2.72 5.25 -19.87
CA ASP A 423 3.14 6.53 -20.40
C ASP A 423 4.68 6.66 -20.39
N THR A 424 5.29 6.73 -19.20
CA THR A 424 6.75 6.92 -19.05
C THR A 424 7.35 6.14 -17.89
N GLY A 425 8.66 5.86 -17.98
CA GLY A 425 9.46 5.31 -16.89
C GLY A 425 10.44 6.36 -16.33
N LEU A 426 10.62 6.40 -15.01
CA LEU A 426 11.58 7.28 -14.35
C LEU A 426 12.43 6.50 -13.34
N PHE A 427 13.76 6.62 -13.47
CA PHE A 427 14.67 6.12 -12.44
C PHE A 427 15.04 7.25 -11.47
N SER A 428 15.04 6.93 -10.17
CA SER A 428 15.63 7.79 -9.15
C SER A 428 17.14 7.88 -9.33
N LYS A 429 17.77 8.94 -8.81
CA LYS A 429 19.23 9.14 -8.92
C LYS A 429 19.99 8.00 -8.24
N GLU A 430 19.47 7.53 -7.12
CA GLU A 430 20.00 6.41 -6.35
C GLU A 430 19.86 5.09 -7.13
N GLY A 431 18.70 4.87 -7.76
CA GLY A 431 18.45 3.70 -8.60
C GLY A 431 19.36 3.63 -9.83
N GLN A 432 19.60 4.78 -10.49
CA GLN A 432 20.56 4.88 -11.60
C GLN A 432 21.98 4.55 -11.15
N GLN A 433 22.42 5.10 -10.02
CA GLN A 433 23.76 4.82 -9.47
C GLN A 433 23.93 3.35 -9.10
N HIS A 434 22.90 2.74 -8.50
CA HIS A 434 22.92 1.31 -8.16
C HIS A 434 22.99 0.43 -9.42
N LEU A 435 22.22 0.76 -10.47
CA LEU A 435 22.27 0.07 -11.76
C LEU A 435 23.64 0.17 -12.43
N LEU A 436 24.27 1.35 -12.39
CA LEU A 436 25.61 1.58 -12.94
C LEU A 436 26.72 0.84 -12.16
N GLN A 437 26.53 0.59 -10.87
CA GLN A 437 27.46 -0.20 -10.04
C GLN A 437 27.28 -1.70 -10.25
N THR A 438 26.04 -2.17 -10.36
CA THR A 438 25.72 -3.59 -10.55
C THR A 438 25.94 -4.07 -11.99
N LEU A 439 25.80 -3.19 -12.98
CA LEU A 439 26.03 -3.49 -14.40
C LEU A 439 27.08 -2.54 -15.00
N PRO A 440 28.37 -2.86 -14.86
CA PRO A 440 29.47 -2.01 -15.35
C PRO A 440 29.43 -1.73 -16.86
N VAL A 441 28.77 -2.61 -17.63
CA VAL A 441 28.57 -2.44 -19.09
C VAL A 441 27.79 -1.17 -19.42
N LEU A 442 26.91 -0.70 -18.51
CA LEU A 442 26.11 0.50 -18.72
C LEU A 442 26.89 1.81 -18.48
N GLN A 443 28.08 1.76 -17.88
CA GLN A 443 28.90 2.96 -17.59
C GLN A 443 29.36 3.68 -18.86
N ASN A 444 29.49 2.97 -19.98
CA ASN A 444 29.98 3.52 -21.25
C ASN A 444 28.85 3.82 -22.26
N VAL A 445 27.59 3.57 -21.91
CA VAL A 445 26.44 3.63 -22.85
C VAL A 445 25.78 5.02 -22.87
N GLY A 446 26.13 5.91 -21.94
CA GLY A 446 25.55 7.26 -21.88
C GLY A 446 24.02 7.24 -21.80
N ASP A 447 23.36 8.06 -22.63
CA ASP A 447 21.89 8.09 -22.77
C ASP A 447 21.33 7.06 -23.78
N SER A 448 22.18 6.20 -24.35
CA SER A 448 21.80 5.24 -25.40
C SER A 448 21.25 3.93 -24.84
N ILE A 449 20.48 3.98 -23.76
CA ILE A 449 19.84 2.80 -23.17
C ILE A 449 18.47 2.60 -23.81
N THR A 450 18.19 1.36 -24.19
CA THR A 450 16.89 0.95 -24.72
C THR A 450 16.20 0.05 -23.71
N MET A 451 14.95 0.35 -23.41
CA MET A 451 14.13 -0.36 -22.43
C MET A 451 12.78 -0.73 -23.05
N PHE A 452 12.13 -1.74 -22.50
CA PHE A 452 10.75 -2.10 -22.80
C PHE A 452 10.10 -2.63 -21.53
N VAL A 453 8.78 -2.63 -21.50
CA VAL A 453 7.98 -3.17 -20.41
C VAL A 453 7.23 -4.39 -20.95
N ALA A 454 7.32 -5.51 -20.23
CA ALA A 454 6.50 -6.68 -20.48
C ALA A 454 5.41 -6.74 -19.42
N VAL A 455 4.16 -6.89 -19.84
CA VAL A 455 3.01 -7.03 -18.94
C VAL A 455 2.42 -8.41 -19.15
N ASP A 456 2.37 -9.17 -18.05
CA ASP A 456 1.71 -10.45 -17.99
C ASP A 456 0.42 -10.31 -17.18
N PHE A 457 -0.72 -10.65 -17.79
CA PHE A 457 -2.04 -10.42 -17.21
C PHE A 457 -2.94 -11.64 -17.38
N PHE A 458 -3.23 -12.30 -16.26
CA PHE A 458 -4.12 -13.46 -16.18
C PHE A 458 -3.69 -14.61 -17.11
N GLU A 459 -4.59 -15.15 -17.93
CA GLU A 459 -4.33 -16.20 -18.93
C GLU A 459 -4.11 -15.64 -20.35
N PHE A 460 -3.96 -14.32 -20.49
CA PHE A 460 -3.67 -13.70 -21.79
C PHE A 460 -2.19 -13.82 -22.15
N GLU A 461 -1.88 -13.66 -23.44
CA GLU A 461 -0.50 -13.63 -23.92
C GLU A 461 0.23 -12.39 -23.37
N THR A 462 1.50 -12.57 -22.96
CA THR A 462 2.33 -11.46 -22.47
C THR A 462 2.49 -10.40 -23.56
N GLU A 463 2.07 -9.17 -23.27
CA GLU A 463 2.21 -8.04 -24.18
C GLU A 463 3.46 -7.22 -23.85
N PHE A 464 4.06 -6.64 -24.88
CA PHE A 464 5.28 -5.84 -24.76
C PHE A 464 5.03 -4.40 -25.20
N SER A 465 5.52 -3.44 -24.43
CA SER A 465 5.57 -2.05 -24.85
C SER A 465 6.53 -1.88 -26.04
N GLY A 466 6.38 -0.77 -26.77
CA GLY A 466 7.42 -0.32 -27.68
C GLY A 466 8.75 -0.06 -26.96
N LEU A 467 9.83 0.06 -27.74
CA LEU A 467 11.16 0.36 -27.22
C LEU A 467 11.25 1.84 -26.81
N GLY A 468 11.51 2.08 -25.53
CA GLY A 468 11.80 3.39 -24.97
C GLY A 468 13.31 3.64 -24.93
N LEU A 469 13.73 4.79 -25.46
CA LEU A 469 15.13 5.21 -25.46
C LEU A 469 15.38 6.14 -24.27
N SER A 470 16.62 6.13 -23.74
CA SER A 470 17.12 6.91 -22.61
C SER A 470 16.75 6.38 -21.21
N TRP A 471 17.32 7.04 -20.19
CA TRP A 471 16.99 6.85 -18.77
C TRP A 471 15.59 7.36 -18.38
N LYS A 472 14.88 8.03 -19.29
CA LYS A 472 13.49 8.46 -19.12
C LYS A 472 12.66 7.99 -20.32
N PRO A 473 12.45 6.68 -20.49
CA PRO A 473 11.75 6.16 -21.65
C PRO A 473 10.30 6.65 -21.67
N ARG A 474 9.84 7.05 -22.85
CA ARG A 474 8.43 7.31 -23.14
C ARG A 474 7.91 6.16 -23.99
N PHE A 475 6.95 5.43 -23.46
CA PHE A 475 6.40 4.24 -24.11
C PHE A 475 5.10 4.58 -24.85
N ASN A 476 4.26 5.46 -24.28
CA ASN A 476 2.96 5.86 -24.82
C ASN A 476 2.17 4.67 -25.38
N HIS A 477 2.13 3.58 -24.61
CA HIS A 477 1.60 2.31 -25.06
C HIS A 477 0.39 1.92 -24.21
N THR A 478 -0.64 1.40 -24.87
CA THR A 478 -1.91 1.07 -24.23
C THR A 478 -2.28 -0.36 -24.59
N MET A 479 -2.38 -1.20 -23.56
CA MET A 479 -2.74 -2.60 -23.65
C MET A 479 -4.18 -2.77 -23.14
N ARG A 480 -5.01 -3.53 -23.84
CA ARG A 480 -6.44 -3.69 -23.50
C ARG A 480 -6.88 -5.14 -23.60
N TRP A 481 -7.43 -5.66 -22.51
CA TRP A 481 -8.02 -6.99 -22.43
C TRP A 481 -9.52 -6.90 -22.11
N ILE A 482 -10.31 -7.75 -22.75
CA ILE A 482 -11.74 -7.88 -22.48
C ILE A 482 -11.92 -9.19 -21.70
N ILE A 483 -12.52 -9.08 -20.51
CA ILE A 483 -12.72 -10.16 -19.52
C ILE A 483 -14.20 -10.48 -19.41
#